data_AF-A0AA35SSE6-F1
#
_entry.id   AF-A0AA35SSE6-F1
#
_cell.length_a   1.000
_cell.length_b   1.000
_cell.length_c   1.000
_cell.angle_alpha   90.00
_cell.angle_beta   90.00
_cell.angle_gamma   90.00
#
_symmetry.space_group_name_H-M   'P 1'
#
loop_
_entity.id
_entity.type
_entity.pdbx_description
1 polymer ?
#
loop_
_entity_poly.entity_id
_entity_poly.type
_entity_poly.pdbx_seq_one_letter_code
_entity_poly.pdbx_strand_id
1 'polypeptide(L)'
;MKQTRGLMQPVPLGRGQSQVLLVVRRYCVSQVDITGHTLTDYKYKDIEYMAKVADHPGAFVVAAGGFGRLHMFLTEQRDDVMKAIILASRSNIGYDIAVHRDLITQHDFLERRLGKYSDDDSITSLTEFKVQKHTPRYLEPAPRILALSENV
;
A
#
# COMPACT_ATOMS: atom_id res chain seq x y z
N MET A 1 -18.15 -24.04 -9.68
CA MET A 1 -17.68 -22.66 -9.45
C MET A 1 -17.72 -22.40 -7.95
N LYS A 2 -16.65 -22.75 -7.22
CA LYS A 2 -16.63 -22.73 -5.75
C LYS A 2 -15.85 -21.50 -5.27
N GLN A 3 -16.53 -20.67 -4.50
CA GLN A 3 -16.03 -19.46 -3.88
C GLN A 3 -15.39 -19.87 -2.53
N THR A 4 -14.07 -19.91 -2.45
CA THR A 4 -13.36 -20.30 -1.23
C THR A 4 -13.18 -19.07 -0.34
N ARG A 5 -14.08 -18.88 0.63
CA ARG A 5 -13.90 -17.93 1.74
C ARG A 5 -13.20 -18.67 2.88
N GLY A 6 -11.90 -18.44 3.04
CA GLY A 6 -11.16 -18.85 4.24
C GLY A 6 -11.23 -17.74 5.29
N LEU A 7 -11.82 -18.05 6.45
CA LEU A 7 -11.76 -17.20 7.65
C LEU A 7 -10.47 -17.56 8.41
N MET A 8 -9.64 -16.55 8.73
CA MET A 8 -8.39 -16.71 9.49
C MET A 8 -8.56 -16.23 10.95
N GLN A 9 -7.91 -16.93 11.89
CA GLN A 9 -7.81 -16.55 13.31
C GLN A 9 -6.60 -15.65 13.58
N PRO A 10 -6.61 -14.81 14.65
CA PRO A 10 -5.63 -13.75 14.83
C PRO A 10 -4.40 -14.14 15.66
N VAL A 11 -3.22 -13.70 15.21
CA VAL A 11 -1.96 -13.60 16.00
C VAL A 11 -1.74 -12.12 16.32
N PRO A 12 -1.47 -11.71 17.58
CA PRO A 12 -1.47 -10.29 17.93
C PRO A 12 -0.05 -9.69 17.90
N LEU A 13 0.22 -8.75 16.99
CA LEU A 13 1.42 -7.90 17.00
C LEU A 13 1.11 -6.51 16.41
N GLY A 14 1.16 -5.47 17.25
CA GLY A 14 1.31 -4.05 16.88
C GLY A 14 0.10 -3.36 16.19
N ARG A 15 -0.26 -2.15 16.64
CA ARG A 15 -1.29 -1.32 16.00
C ARG A 15 -0.96 -1.09 14.52
N GLY A 16 -1.69 -1.73 13.60
CA GLY A 16 -1.58 -1.41 12.17
C GLY A 16 -1.98 -2.49 11.16
N GLN A 17 -2.12 -3.76 11.54
CA GLN A 17 -2.65 -4.78 10.63
C GLN A 17 -4.17 -4.77 10.63
N SER A 18 -4.78 -3.79 9.96
CA SER A 18 -6.20 -3.87 9.62
C SER A 18 -6.37 -4.94 8.55
N GLN A 19 -7.24 -5.93 8.80
CA GLN A 19 -7.63 -6.89 7.79
C GLN A 19 -8.29 -6.14 6.62
N VAL A 20 -7.72 -6.32 5.43
CA VAL A 20 -8.19 -5.67 4.20
C VAL A 20 -8.26 -6.69 3.08
N LEU A 21 -9.10 -6.39 2.10
CA LEU A 21 -9.22 -7.11 0.85
C LEU A 21 -8.56 -6.29 -0.25
N LEU A 22 -7.75 -6.95 -1.08
CA LEU A 22 -7.27 -6.36 -2.34
C LEU A 22 -8.18 -6.83 -3.47
N VAL A 23 -8.85 -5.88 -4.10
CA VAL A 23 -9.77 -6.12 -5.22
C VAL A 23 -9.13 -5.59 -6.49
N VAL A 24 -8.81 -6.48 -7.41
CA VAL A 24 -8.32 -6.14 -8.75
C VAL A 24 -9.51 -5.62 -9.58
N ARG A 25 -9.46 -4.35 -10.00
CA ARG A 25 -10.51 -3.69 -10.81
C ARG A 25 -10.00 -3.41 -12.22
N ARG A 26 -10.77 -2.68 -13.03
CA ARG A 26 -10.39 -2.41 -14.43
C ARG A 26 -9.22 -1.42 -14.58
N TYR A 27 -9.03 -0.49 -13.64
CA TYR A 27 -8.03 0.58 -13.76
C TYR A 27 -7.15 0.72 -12.50
N CYS A 28 -7.40 -0.07 -11.46
CA CYS A 28 -6.72 0.02 -10.18
C CYS A 28 -6.77 -1.31 -9.42
N VAL A 29 -5.97 -1.39 -8.37
CA VAL A 29 -6.19 -2.30 -7.25
C VAL A 29 -6.81 -1.50 -6.12
N SER A 30 -8.00 -1.89 -5.66
CA SER A 30 -8.63 -1.27 -4.51
C SER A 30 -8.30 -2.03 -3.24
N GLN A 31 -7.82 -1.31 -2.24
CA GLN A 31 -7.80 -1.76 -0.86
C GLN A 31 -9.15 -1.45 -0.23
N VAL A 32 -9.84 -2.50 0.20
CA VAL A 32 -11.20 -2.46 0.72
C VAL A 32 -11.19 -3.03 2.14
N ASP A 33 -11.97 -2.46 3.04
CA ASP A 33 -12.15 -3.07 4.37
C ASP A 33 -13.07 -4.30 4.33
N ILE A 34 -13.28 -4.94 5.47
CA ILE A 34 -14.14 -6.12 5.60
C ILE A 34 -15.62 -5.84 5.31
N THR A 35 -16.05 -4.57 5.33
CA THR A 35 -17.43 -4.15 5.05
C THR A 35 -17.68 -3.90 3.56
N GLY A 36 -16.62 -3.87 2.75
CA GLY A 36 -16.71 -3.52 1.34
C GLY A 36 -16.43 -2.05 1.03
N HIS A 37 -16.10 -1.24 2.03
CA HIS A 37 -15.79 0.17 1.85
C HIS A 37 -14.34 0.38 1.37
N THR A 38 -14.16 1.23 0.36
CA THR A 38 -12.85 1.43 -0.29
C THR A 38 -11.99 2.38 0.54
N LEU A 39 -10.82 1.89 0.98
CA LEU A 39 -9.87 2.64 1.79
C LEU A 39 -8.85 3.39 0.91
N THR A 40 -8.38 2.74 -0.15
CA THR A 40 -7.36 3.27 -1.08
C THR A 40 -7.55 2.65 -2.46
N ASP A 41 -7.33 3.44 -3.51
CA ASP A 41 -7.17 2.93 -4.87
C ASP A 41 -5.73 3.16 -5.35
N TYR A 42 -5.06 2.07 -5.75
CA TYR A 42 -3.76 2.10 -6.43
C TYR A 42 -4.03 2.00 -7.93
N LYS A 43 -4.16 3.16 -8.60
CA LYS A 43 -4.37 3.19 -10.05
C LYS A 43 -3.16 2.59 -10.73
N TYR A 44 -3.38 1.71 -11.71
CA TYR A 44 -2.30 0.99 -12.37
C TYR A 44 -1.22 1.91 -12.93
N LYS A 45 -1.63 3.00 -13.59
CA LYS A 45 -0.71 4.02 -14.13
C LYS A 45 0.15 4.74 -13.09
N ASP A 46 -0.26 4.72 -11.82
CA ASP A 46 0.43 5.38 -10.71
C ASP A 46 1.23 4.35 -9.88
N ILE A 47 1.18 3.05 -10.24
CA ILE A 47 2.05 2.01 -9.69
C ILE A 47 3.38 2.05 -10.45
N GLU A 48 4.44 2.35 -9.72
CA GLU A 48 5.80 2.44 -10.23
C GLU A 48 6.40 1.05 -10.38
N TYR A 49 6.31 0.23 -9.33
CA TYR A 49 6.71 -1.17 -9.35
C TYR A 49 6.05 -1.98 -8.23
N MET A 50 6.12 -3.31 -8.37
CA MET A 50 5.88 -4.25 -7.28
C MET A 50 7.15 -5.04 -6.98
N ALA A 51 7.35 -5.43 -5.72
CA ALA A 51 8.46 -6.28 -5.32
C ALA A 51 8.03 -7.26 -4.22
N LYS A 52 8.65 -8.43 -4.17
CA LYS A 52 8.47 -9.39 -3.08
C LYS A 52 9.33 -8.97 -1.89
N VAL A 53 8.86 -9.27 -0.68
CA VAL A 53 9.64 -9.04 0.55
C VAL A 53 10.50 -10.28 0.82
N ALA A 54 11.82 -10.10 0.93
CA ALA A 54 12.79 -11.19 0.95
C ALA A 54 12.67 -12.10 2.19
N ASP A 55 12.59 -11.45 3.34
CA ASP A 55 12.62 -11.98 4.70
C ASP A 55 11.22 -12.17 5.30
N HIS A 56 10.17 -11.88 4.52
CA HIS A 56 8.78 -12.03 4.96
C HIS A 56 7.92 -12.79 3.93
N PRO A 57 7.84 -14.14 4.05
CA PRO A 57 7.07 -14.98 3.14
C PRO A 57 5.61 -14.53 3.02
N GLY A 58 5.08 -14.53 1.79
CA GLY A 58 3.72 -14.06 1.51
C GLY A 58 3.58 -12.53 1.44
N ALA A 59 4.60 -11.75 1.79
CA ALA A 59 4.54 -10.31 1.67
C ALA A 59 5.09 -9.78 0.34
N PHE A 60 4.48 -8.69 -0.12
CA PHE A 60 4.90 -7.91 -1.26
C PHE A 60 4.64 -6.42 -1.01
N VAL A 61 5.34 -5.58 -1.76
CA VAL A 61 5.15 -4.14 -1.74
C VAL A 61 4.61 -3.65 -3.08
N VAL A 62 3.79 -2.61 -3.01
CA VAL A 62 3.39 -1.77 -4.14
C VAL A 62 4.01 -0.40 -3.93
N ALA A 63 4.88 0.02 -4.83
CA ALA A 63 5.39 1.39 -4.88
C ALA A 63 4.45 2.23 -5.75
N ALA A 64 3.88 3.29 -5.19
CA ALA A 64 2.90 4.12 -5.90
C ALA A 64 2.90 5.58 -5.44
N GLY A 65 2.37 6.46 -6.29
CA GLY A 65 2.10 7.86 -5.95
C GLY A 65 3.15 8.88 -6.42
N GLY A 66 4.09 8.49 -7.30
CA GLY A 66 5.00 9.40 -8.00
C GLY A 66 6.28 9.75 -7.25
N PHE A 67 6.39 9.34 -5.98
CA PHE A 67 7.54 9.59 -5.13
C PHE A 67 8.10 8.31 -4.51
N GLY A 68 7.72 7.12 -5.01
CA GLY A 68 8.23 5.83 -4.53
C GLY A 68 7.68 5.41 -3.18
N ARG A 69 6.50 5.91 -2.77
CA ARG A 69 5.90 5.55 -1.48
C ARG A 69 5.54 4.06 -1.48
N LEU A 70 5.96 3.34 -0.45
CA LEU A 70 5.78 1.90 -0.37
C LEU A 70 4.55 1.53 0.47
N HIS A 71 3.80 0.56 -0.05
CA HIS A 71 2.65 -0.05 0.63
C HIS A 71 2.85 -1.56 0.69
N MET A 72 3.05 -2.10 1.89
CA MET A 72 3.23 -3.54 2.10
C MET A 72 1.89 -4.24 2.34
N PHE A 73 1.75 -5.41 1.74
CA PHE A 73 0.64 -6.33 1.96
C PHE A 73 1.15 -7.74 2.24
N LEU A 74 0.41 -8.49 3.05
CA LEU A 74 0.70 -9.88 3.40
C LEU A 74 -0.48 -10.76 2.97
N THR A 75 -0.19 -11.83 2.22
CA THR A 75 -1.19 -12.80 1.79
C THR A 75 -0.55 -14.14 1.45
N GLU A 76 -1.25 -15.24 1.72
CA GLU A 76 -0.80 -16.60 1.35
C GLU A 76 -0.68 -16.77 -0.18
N GLN A 77 -1.50 -16.05 -0.95
CA GLN A 77 -1.58 -16.14 -2.42
C GLN A 77 -0.80 -15.01 -3.12
N ARG A 78 0.32 -14.57 -2.54
CA ARG A 78 1.09 -13.40 -3.00
C ARG A 78 1.35 -13.39 -4.50
N ASP A 79 1.89 -14.49 -5.01
CA ASP A 79 2.32 -14.59 -6.40
C ASP A 79 1.12 -14.56 -7.37
N ASP A 80 -0.01 -15.14 -6.96
CA ASP A 80 -1.24 -15.14 -7.76
C ASP A 80 -1.88 -13.75 -7.78
N VAL A 81 -1.90 -13.06 -6.64
CA VAL A 81 -2.37 -11.67 -6.55
C VAL A 81 -1.51 -10.75 -7.42
N MET A 82 -0.18 -10.81 -7.31
CA MET A 82 0.72 -10.00 -8.13
C MET A 82 0.52 -10.27 -9.62
N LYS A 83 0.40 -11.55 -10.04
CA LYS A 83 0.10 -11.92 -11.43
C LYS A 83 -1.24 -11.39 -11.90
N ALA A 84 -2.29 -11.49 -11.08
CA ALA A 84 -3.62 -10.98 -11.41
C ALA A 84 -3.61 -9.46 -11.63
N ILE A 85 -2.87 -8.72 -10.81
CA ILE A 85 -2.70 -7.26 -10.94
C ILE A 85 -2.01 -6.92 -12.27
N ILE A 86 -0.90 -7.58 -12.60
CA ILE A 86 -0.14 -7.33 -13.84
C ILE A 86 -1.00 -7.65 -15.06
N LEU A 87 -1.67 -8.81 -15.04
CA LEU A 87 -2.53 -9.23 -16.14
C LEU A 87 -3.68 -8.25 -16.36
N ALA A 88 -4.35 -7.82 -15.29
CA ALA A 88 -5.45 -6.86 -15.37
C ALA A 88 -5.01 -5.47 -15.82
N SER A 89 -3.83 -5.02 -15.38
CA SER A 89 -3.24 -3.76 -15.85
C SER A 89 -2.97 -3.79 -17.35
N ARG A 90 -2.32 -4.86 -17.82
CA ARG A 90 -1.99 -5.02 -19.24
C ARG A 90 -3.23 -5.19 -20.10
N SER A 91 -4.20 -6.00 -19.67
CA SER A 91 -5.38 -6.31 -20.48
C SER A 91 -6.40 -5.19 -20.54
N ASN A 92 -6.58 -4.41 -19.46
CA ASN A 92 -7.63 -3.39 -19.40
C ASN A 92 -7.15 -2.01 -19.86
N ILE A 93 -5.89 -1.65 -19.58
CA ILE A 93 -5.38 -0.30 -19.88
C ILE A 93 -4.05 -0.29 -20.66
N GLY A 94 -3.49 -1.45 -20.99
CA GLY A 94 -2.23 -1.55 -21.74
C GLY A 94 -1.00 -1.09 -20.95
N TYR A 95 -1.07 -1.03 -19.62
CA TYR A 95 0.04 -0.59 -18.78
C TYR A 95 0.82 -1.79 -18.21
N ASP A 96 2.13 -1.82 -18.45
CA ASP A 96 3.02 -2.86 -17.94
C ASP A 96 3.62 -2.44 -16.60
N ILE A 97 3.08 -3.00 -15.51
CA ILE A 97 3.61 -2.76 -14.15
C ILE A 97 4.95 -3.49 -14.00
N ALA A 98 6.01 -2.75 -13.66
CA ALA A 98 7.31 -3.33 -13.40
C ALA A 98 7.31 -4.22 -12.15
N VAL A 99 8.03 -5.35 -12.22
CA VAL A 99 8.32 -6.19 -11.05
C VAL A 99 9.81 -6.18 -10.82
N HIS A 100 10.25 -5.59 -9.72
CA HIS A 100 11.67 -5.58 -9.37
C HIS A 100 12.14 -6.98 -9.00
N ARG A 101 13.30 -7.36 -9.54
CA ARG A 101 13.98 -8.62 -9.23
C ARG A 101 14.63 -8.58 -7.86
N ASP A 102 15.12 -7.41 -7.49
CA ASP A 102 15.71 -7.16 -6.18
C ASP A 102 14.61 -7.23 -5.12
N LEU A 103 14.79 -8.13 -4.17
CA LEU A 103 13.88 -8.32 -3.06
C LEU A 103 14.12 -7.19 -2.05
N ILE A 104 13.05 -6.55 -1.59
CA ILE A 104 13.12 -5.59 -0.49
C ILE A 104 13.04 -6.36 0.83
N THR A 105 13.83 -6.00 1.85
CA THR A 105 13.62 -6.57 3.19
C THR A 105 12.51 -5.83 3.93
N GLN A 106 11.95 -6.44 4.97
CA GLN A 106 11.00 -5.75 5.83
C GLN A 106 11.63 -4.52 6.50
N HIS A 107 12.93 -4.60 6.82
CA HIS A 107 13.70 -3.46 7.33
C HIS A 107 13.80 -2.34 6.30
N ASP A 108 14.21 -2.63 5.07
CA ASP A 108 14.27 -1.64 3.98
C ASP A 108 12.92 -0.96 3.75
N PHE A 109 11.82 -1.70 3.83
CA PHE A 109 10.48 -1.13 3.74
C PHE A 109 10.23 -0.11 4.86
N LEU A 110 10.57 -0.42 6.11
CA LEU A 110 10.33 0.47 7.23
C LEU A 110 11.10 1.78 7.09
N GLU A 111 12.36 1.70 6.63
CA GLU A 111 13.18 2.87 6.37
C GLU A 111 12.64 3.68 5.18
N ARG A 112 12.25 3.02 4.08
CA ARG A 112 11.89 3.68 2.81
C ARG A 112 10.39 3.83 2.57
N ARG A 113 9.55 3.62 3.58
CA ARG A 113 8.08 3.60 3.42
C ARG A 113 7.50 4.88 2.82
N LEU A 114 8.14 6.02 3.05
CA LEU A 114 7.70 7.33 2.54
C LEU A 114 8.31 7.67 1.17
N GLY A 115 9.09 6.76 0.59
CA GLY A 115 9.76 6.96 -0.69
C GLY A 115 10.87 8.00 -0.57
N LYS A 116 10.88 8.99 -1.46
CA LYS A 116 11.88 10.08 -1.48
C LYS A 116 11.91 10.95 -0.21
N TYR A 117 10.91 10.83 0.66
CA TYR A 117 10.75 11.65 1.87
C TYR A 117 10.96 10.83 3.16
N SER A 118 11.78 9.78 3.06
CA SER A 118 12.10 8.88 4.17
C SER A 118 13.34 9.33 4.96
N ASP A 119 14.04 10.37 4.52
CA ASP A 119 15.17 10.96 5.25
C ASP A 119 14.70 11.81 6.45
N ASP A 120 15.63 12.01 7.39
CA ASP A 120 15.36 12.75 8.63
C ASP A 120 15.00 14.22 8.38
N ASP A 121 15.59 14.84 7.36
CA ASP A 121 15.33 16.24 6.99
C ASP A 121 13.88 16.44 6.53
N SER A 122 13.34 15.50 5.75
CA SER A 122 11.95 15.51 5.31
C SER A 122 10.97 15.19 6.44
N ILE A 123 11.40 14.50 7.50
CA ILE A 123 10.55 14.04 8.60
C ILE A 123 10.54 15.04 9.77
N THR A 124 11.62 15.79 9.98
CA THR A 124 11.78 16.70 11.12
C THR A 124 10.90 17.95 10.96
N SER A 125 9.92 18.11 11.84
CA SER A 125 8.98 19.24 11.81
C SER A 125 9.58 20.51 12.41
N LEU A 126 9.47 21.63 11.71
CA LEU A 126 9.74 22.96 12.26
C LEU A 126 8.51 23.55 12.96
N THR A 127 7.32 23.24 12.48
CA THR A 127 6.05 23.72 13.06
C THR A 127 4.95 22.70 12.84
N GLU A 128 4.03 22.61 13.81
CA GLU A 128 2.94 21.64 13.82
C GLU A 128 1.58 22.32 14.00
N PHE A 129 0.58 21.83 13.27
CA PHE A 129 -0.80 22.30 13.34
C PHE A 129 -1.74 21.14 13.61
N LYS A 130 -2.67 21.32 14.56
CA LYS A 130 -3.79 20.40 14.74
C LYS A 130 -4.80 20.63 13.63
N VAL A 131 -5.02 19.63 12.78
CA VAL A 131 -5.91 19.70 11.63
C VAL A 131 -6.91 18.54 11.64
N GLN A 132 -7.96 18.66 10.83
CA GLN A 132 -8.89 17.56 10.54
C GLN A 132 -8.67 17.10 9.11
N LYS A 133 -8.39 15.81 8.94
CA LYS A 133 -8.21 15.21 7.61
C LYS A 133 -9.57 14.76 7.08
N HIS A 134 -10.09 15.48 6.09
CA HIS A 134 -11.23 15.05 5.30
C HIS A 134 -10.77 14.05 4.24
N THR A 135 -11.36 12.85 4.25
CA THR A 135 -11.03 11.81 3.28
C THR A 135 -12.23 10.88 3.12
N PRO A 136 -12.46 10.32 1.92
CA PRO A 136 -13.49 9.30 1.73
C PRO A 136 -13.33 8.07 2.63
N ARG A 137 -12.12 7.83 3.18
CA ARG A 137 -11.83 6.66 4.03
C ARG A 137 -12.61 6.64 5.34
N TYR A 138 -12.95 7.80 5.90
CA TYR A 138 -13.60 7.91 7.19
C TYR A 138 -14.83 8.79 7.05
N LEU A 139 -15.95 8.37 7.65
CA LEU A 139 -17.17 9.17 7.68
C LEU A 139 -16.95 10.48 8.44
N GLU A 140 -16.28 10.38 9.59
CA GLU A 140 -15.93 11.52 10.43
C GLU A 140 -14.50 12.01 10.13
N PRO A 141 -14.27 13.33 10.00
CA PRO A 141 -12.94 13.90 9.81
C PRO A 141 -12.00 13.51 10.96
N ALA A 142 -10.92 12.80 10.62
CA ALA A 142 -10.01 12.28 11.62
C ALA A 142 -9.00 13.36 12.06
N PRO A 143 -8.80 13.61 13.37
CA PRO A 143 -7.82 14.58 13.85
C PRO A 143 -6.40 14.12 13.50
N ARG A 144 -5.57 15.03 13.01
CA ARG A 144 -4.18 14.79 12.59
C ARG A 144 -3.30 15.98 12.97
N ILE A 145 -1.99 15.75 12.97
CA ILE A 145 -0.99 16.81 13.00
C ILE A 145 -0.49 17.02 11.58
N LEU A 146 -0.57 18.25 11.09
CA LEU A 146 0.12 18.71 9.90
C LEU A 146 1.46 19.29 10.35
N ALA A 147 2.55 18.68 9.92
CA ALA A 147 3.91 19.16 10.16
C ALA A 147 4.42 19.88 8.90
N LEU A 148 5.08 21.02 9.09
CA LEU A 148 5.84 21.71 8.06
C LEU A 148 7.33 21.55 8.36
N SER A 149 8.09 21.18 7.34
CA SER A 149 9.56 21.13 7.33
C SER A 149 10.09 22.10 6.27
N GLU A 150 11.35 22.51 6.40
CA GLU A 150 12.07 23.30 5.40
C GLU A 150 13.06 22.38 4.69
N ASN A 151 12.99 22.35 3.36
CA ASN A 151 14.00 21.68 2.54
C ASN A 151 14.81 22.77 1.86
N VAL A 152 16.10 22.88 2.20
CA VAL A 152 17.06 23.83 1.60
C VAL A 152 17.55 23.33 0.24
#